data_AF-A0A494SUW6-F1
#
_entry.id   AF-A0A494SUW6-F1
#
_cell.length_a   1.000
_cell.length_b   1.000
_cell.length_c   1.000
_cell.angle_alpha   90.00
_cell.angle_beta   90.00
_cell.angle_gamma   90.00
#
_symmetry.space_group_name_H-M   'P 1'
#
loop_
_entity.id
_entity.type
_entity.pdbx_description
1 polymer ?
#
loop_
_entity_poly.entity_id
_entity_poly.type
_entity_poly.pdbx_seq_one_letter_code
_entity_poly.pdbx_strand_id
1 'polypeptide(L)'
;MIAARTVRVQARSQGRKTLTSSKGESDQELSASGRIDEIRRSAGSLFLAKGYASTTMNDIASSVGILPGSLYHHFVSKEAVAIEMLDSLNDDLRLLSIDLRRLGYLALPPEARLRELCRRVVQLSLQHAAAVRLRAFDPPTVASDRFRDAVALQPVGLQRLWRAAANDLRDRYPHSPVNPYLLTHTLQRLTATSSTSLPGPVDPDVSSRIICDTLLYGIAPECPDDATLDASDPIRAAKSAVSEWHSAGDDDALKRQILDGAKHEFARRGYDATTIRDVVEASGVRMGSIYRRVSSMEAIFDELAENYATHMHRSVTAVLDAQSDSAAATLDALAYVIVQAKRHFPDETKMMSLGWYLAQDGQPTFALRYREQSAKRMARLVEILTQGITQGTLASTCDPATLAPYLRNILWINFPDQGRVSVKQEHRFLRTHLLRGIVSQ
;
A
#
# COMPACT_ATOMS: atom_id res chain seq x y z
N MET A 1 -30.97 13.65 -7.18
CA MET A 1 -30.89 14.90 -6.38
C MET A 1 -31.54 14.69 -5.02
N ILE A 2 -30.77 14.21 -4.04
CA ILE A 2 -31.19 14.13 -2.64
C ILE A 2 -30.02 14.66 -1.82
N ALA A 3 -30.26 15.76 -1.11
CA ALA A 3 -29.27 16.57 -0.42
C ALA A 3 -28.80 15.92 0.89
N ALA A 4 -27.48 16.00 1.13
CA ALA A 4 -26.85 15.61 2.39
C ALA A 4 -27.32 16.53 3.53
N ARG A 5 -28.02 15.97 4.52
CA ARG A 5 -28.36 16.65 5.77
C ARG A 5 -27.30 16.36 6.82
N THR A 6 -26.48 17.36 7.10
CA THR A 6 -25.57 17.42 8.24
C THR A 6 -26.37 17.44 9.54
N VAL A 7 -26.21 16.41 10.39
CA VAL A 7 -26.84 16.36 11.71
C VAL A 7 -25.99 17.17 12.70
N ARG A 8 -26.46 18.37 13.05
CA ARG A 8 -25.98 19.14 14.22
C ARG A 8 -26.71 18.61 15.46
N VAL A 9 -25.96 18.15 16.45
CA VAL A 9 -26.47 17.78 17.77
C VAL A 9 -26.78 19.06 18.55
N GLN A 10 -28.06 19.31 18.86
CA GLN A 10 -28.50 20.38 19.76
C GLN A 10 -28.43 19.90 21.22
N ALA A 11 -27.58 20.53 22.03
CA ALA A 11 -27.59 20.38 23.48
C ALA A 11 -28.73 21.19 24.11
N ARG A 12 -29.52 20.55 24.99
CA ARG A 12 -30.61 21.17 25.76
C ARG A 12 -30.06 22.08 26.86
N SER A 13 -30.64 23.28 26.96
CA SER A 13 -30.37 24.29 27.98
C SER A 13 -31.33 24.16 29.17
N GLN A 14 -30.80 24.10 30.39
CA GLN A 14 -31.45 24.65 31.60
C GLN A 14 -30.38 24.97 32.67
N GLY A 15 -30.52 26.13 33.32
CA GLY A 15 -29.79 26.45 34.56
C GLY A 15 -28.81 27.63 34.46
N ARG A 16 -29.32 28.85 34.60
CA ARG A 16 -28.61 30.13 34.50
C ARG A 16 -27.93 30.49 35.84
N LYS A 17 -26.59 30.52 35.91
CA LYS A 17 -25.81 31.34 36.85
C LYS A 17 -24.48 31.78 36.20
N THR A 18 -24.38 33.10 35.98
CA THR A 18 -23.17 33.93 35.80
C THR A 18 -22.07 33.43 34.84
N LEU A 19 -22.16 33.82 33.56
CA LEU A 19 -21.13 33.63 32.54
C LEU A 19 -20.91 34.96 31.80
N THR A 20 -19.82 35.67 32.12
CA THR A 20 -19.30 36.78 31.31
C THR A 20 -17.85 36.56 30.85
N SER A 21 -17.24 35.39 31.10
CA SER A 21 -15.92 35.02 30.55
C SER A 21 -15.95 34.01 29.39
N SER A 22 -17.02 33.22 29.20
CA SER A 22 -16.98 32.05 28.29
C SER A 22 -17.07 32.36 26.80
N LYS A 23 -17.40 33.60 26.40
CA LYS A 23 -17.56 33.98 24.99
C LYS A 23 -16.23 34.28 24.31
N GLY A 24 -15.27 34.85 25.07
CA GLY A 24 -13.92 35.11 24.60
C GLY A 24 -13.05 33.85 24.51
N GLU A 25 -13.21 32.94 25.48
CA GLU A 25 -12.53 31.63 25.48
C GLU A 25 -13.07 30.73 24.36
N SER A 26 -14.39 30.68 24.14
CA SER A 26 -14.97 29.87 23.05
C SER A 26 -14.54 30.37 21.67
N ASP A 27 -14.47 31.69 21.45
CA ASP A 27 -14.06 32.27 20.17
C ASP A 27 -12.54 32.14 19.93
N GLN A 28 -11.73 32.20 20.99
CA GLN A 28 -10.29 31.93 20.94
C GLN A 28 -9.98 30.43 20.73
N GLU A 29 -10.70 29.52 21.37
CA GLU A 29 -10.58 28.08 21.15
C GLU A 29 -11.03 27.68 19.73
N LEU A 30 -12.12 28.27 19.23
CA LEU A 30 -12.56 28.08 17.84
C LEU A 30 -11.55 28.64 16.83
N SER A 31 -10.93 29.79 17.13
CA SER A 31 -9.86 30.37 16.31
C SER A 31 -8.57 29.54 16.33
N ALA A 32 -8.19 29.03 17.51
CA ALA A 32 -7.03 28.17 17.69
C ALA A 32 -7.22 26.80 17.03
N SER A 33 -8.40 26.19 17.14
CA SER A 33 -8.77 24.95 16.46
C SER A 33 -8.72 25.12 14.94
N GLY A 34 -9.26 26.23 14.42
CA GLY A 34 -9.19 26.54 12.98
C GLY A 34 -7.75 26.70 12.48
N ARG A 35 -6.86 27.27 13.30
CA ARG A 35 -5.44 27.40 12.97
C ARG A 35 -4.71 26.06 12.97
N ILE A 36 -4.97 25.20 13.95
CA ILE A 36 -4.41 23.84 14.00
C ILE A 36 -4.80 23.05 12.76
N ASP A 37 -6.07 23.13 12.35
CA ASP A 37 -6.57 22.46 11.14
C ASP A 37 -5.93 22.99 9.84
N GLU A 38 -5.66 24.29 9.77
CA GLU A 38 -4.93 24.89 8.65
C GLU A 38 -3.49 24.40 8.57
N ILE A 39 -2.76 24.43 9.71
CA ILE A 39 -1.39 23.91 9.79
C ILE A 39 -1.34 22.44 9.39
N ARG A 40 -2.27 21.63 9.91
CA ARG A 40 -2.36 20.21 9.58
C ARG A 40 -2.60 20.00 8.09
N ARG A 41 -3.54 20.70 7.46
CA ARG A 41 -3.79 20.56 6.02
C ARG A 41 -2.57 20.94 5.19
N SER A 42 -1.93 22.07 5.50
CA SER A 42 -0.73 22.53 4.80
C SER A 42 0.44 21.54 4.94
N ALA A 43 0.74 21.09 6.16
CA ALA A 43 1.76 20.08 6.41
C ALA A 43 1.45 18.76 5.69
N GLY A 44 0.18 18.34 5.68
CA GLY A 44 -0.26 17.14 4.97
C GLY A 44 -0.04 17.22 3.46
N SER A 45 -0.36 18.36 2.85
CA SER A 45 -0.06 18.62 1.43
C SER A 45 1.45 18.56 1.14
N LEU A 46 2.29 19.12 2.01
CA LEU A 46 3.75 19.03 1.87
C LEU A 46 4.24 17.58 2.01
N PHE A 47 3.75 16.82 3.00
CA PHE A 47 4.12 15.41 3.16
C PHE A 47 3.72 14.55 1.97
N LEU A 48 2.58 14.84 1.34
CA LEU A 48 2.12 14.17 0.12
C LEU A 48 2.99 14.55 -1.09
N ALA A 49 3.32 15.83 -1.24
CA ALA A 49 4.06 16.34 -2.41
C ALA A 49 5.56 16.02 -2.39
N LYS A 50 6.23 16.25 -1.25
CA LYS A 50 7.69 16.09 -1.12
C LYS A 50 8.14 15.05 -0.10
N GLY A 51 7.21 14.39 0.59
CA GLY A 51 7.56 13.39 1.59
C GLY A 51 7.83 13.98 2.98
N TYR A 52 7.71 13.12 4.00
CA TYR A 52 7.91 13.51 5.40
C TYR A 52 9.35 13.93 5.68
N ALA A 53 10.34 13.16 5.22
CA ALA A 53 11.76 13.43 5.48
C ALA A 53 12.20 14.80 4.96
N SER A 54 11.88 15.12 3.70
CA SER A 54 12.24 16.37 3.02
C SER A 54 11.38 17.59 3.41
N THR A 55 10.42 17.42 4.32
CA THR A 55 9.64 18.55 4.86
C THR A 55 10.27 19.10 6.12
N THR A 56 10.40 20.42 6.23
CA THR A 56 10.91 21.11 7.43
C THR A 56 9.80 21.94 8.08
N MET A 57 10.02 22.35 9.34
CA MET A 57 9.12 23.27 10.04
C MET A 57 9.01 24.62 9.31
N ASN A 58 10.09 25.09 8.69
CA ASN A 58 10.10 26.35 7.94
C ASN A 58 9.25 26.27 6.68
N ASP A 59 9.23 25.12 5.99
CA ASP A 59 8.37 24.92 4.83
C ASP A 59 6.89 24.99 5.22
N ILE A 60 6.53 24.37 6.35
CA ILE A 60 5.16 24.38 6.87
C ILE A 60 4.76 25.82 7.24
N ALA A 61 5.60 26.53 8.02
CA ALA A 61 5.32 27.90 8.41
C ALA A 61 5.15 28.81 7.19
N SER A 62 6.03 28.68 6.20
CA SER A 62 5.98 29.44 4.94
C SER A 62 4.72 29.12 4.14
N SER A 63 4.31 27.85 4.06
CA SER A 63 3.11 27.43 3.34
C SER A 63 1.81 27.91 4.00
N VAL A 64 1.80 28.07 5.33
CA VAL A 64 0.65 28.63 6.08
C VAL A 64 0.68 30.17 6.08
N GLY A 65 1.81 30.79 5.76
CA GLY A 65 1.99 32.25 5.78
C GLY A 65 2.22 32.80 7.19
N ILE A 66 2.85 32.03 8.08
CA ILE A 66 3.20 32.45 9.45
C ILE A 66 4.71 32.41 9.68
N LEU A 67 5.17 33.11 10.72
CA LEU A 67 6.56 33.05 11.14
C LEU A 67 6.89 31.66 11.73
N PRO A 68 8.11 31.11 11.53
CA PRO A 68 8.50 29.84 12.13
C PRO A 68 8.31 29.78 13.65
N GLY A 69 8.61 30.87 14.36
CA GLY A 69 8.37 30.99 15.81
C GLY A 69 6.89 30.81 16.19
N SER A 70 5.97 31.34 15.37
CA SER A 70 4.52 31.19 15.59
C SER A 70 4.06 29.74 15.41
N LEU A 71 4.67 28.99 14.47
CA LEU A 71 4.36 27.58 14.29
C LEU A 71 4.73 26.75 15.52
N TYR A 72 5.86 27.07 16.18
CA TYR A 72 6.31 26.36 17.38
C TYR A 72 5.37 26.51 18.60
N HIS A 73 4.51 27.54 18.62
CA HIS A 73 3.45 27.66 19.64
C HIS A 73 2.32 26.65 19.46
N HIS A 74 2.12 26.14 18.23
CA HIS A 74 1.10 25.13 17.94
C HIS A 74 1.68 23.72 17.95
N PHE A 75 2.87 23.54 17.35
CA PHE A 75 3.53 22.25 17.26
C PHE A 75 5.02 22.40 17.53
N VAL A 76 5.50 21.70 18.57
CA VAL A 76 6.91 21.72 18.98
C VAL A 76 7.85 21.10 17.95
N SER A 77 7.34 20.27 17.04
CA SER A 77 8.11 19.61 16.00
C SER A 77 7.24 19.14 14.83
N LYS A 78 7.88 18.81 13.71
CA LYS A 78 7.24 18.16 12.56
C LYS A 78 6.63 16.80 12.95
N GLU A 79 7.28 16.10 13.86
CA GLU A 79 6.81 14.82 14.38
C GLU A 79 5.52 14.97 15.18
N ALA A 80 5.39 16.05 15.99
CA ALA A 80 4.14 16.35 16.68
C ALA A 80 2.97 16.57 15.71
N VAL A 81 3.21 17.24 14.57
CA VAL A 81 2.21 17.39 13.51
C VAL A 81 1.83 16.03 12.89
N ALA A 82 2.81 15.17 12.64
CA ALA A 82 2.57 13.84 12.07
C ALA A 82 1.81 12.91 13.03
N ILE A 83 2.14 12.94 14.33
CA ILE A 83 1.44 12.21 15.37
C ILE A 83 -0.03 12.63 15.43
N GLU A 84 -0.30 13.94 15.44
CA GLU A 84 -1.68 14.47 15.47
C GLU A 84 -2.50 14.00 14.26
N MET A 85 -1.90 13.98 13.06
CA MET A 85 -2.56 13.43 11.86
C MET A 85 -2.88 11.94 12.00
N LEU A 86 -1.94 11.16 12.54
CA LEU A 86 -2.11 9.72 12.74
C LEU A 86 -3.14 9.41 13.81
N ASP A 87 -3.16 10.16 14.90
CA ASP A 87 -4.15 10.03 15.97
C ASP A 87 -5.55 10.34 15.45
N SER A 88 -5.70 11.42 14.67
CA SER A 88 -6.97 11.74 14.01
C SER A 88 -7.47 10.60 13.10
N LEU A 89 -6.59 10.00 12.30
CA LEU A 89 -6.94 8.82 11.50
C LEU A 89 -7.33 7.63 12.39
N ASN A 90 -6.57 7.40 13.45
CA ASN A 90 -6.77 6.29 14.37
C ASN A 90 -8.10 6.37 15.11
N ASP A 91 -8.49 7.56 15.56
CA ASP A 91 -9.77 7.79 16.20
C ASP A 91 -10.94 7.58 15.23
N ASP A 92 -10.84 8.05 14.00
CA ASP A 92 -11.86 7.81 12.99
C ASP A 92 -12.00 6.32 12.64
N LEU A 93 -10.88 5.59 12.50
CA LEU A 93 -10.89 4.14 12.30
C LEU A 93 -11.48 3.39 13.51
N ARG A 94 -11.26 3.88 14.74
CA ARG A 94 -11.85 3.32 15.96
C ARG A 94 -13.36 3.52 15.99
N LEU A 95 -13.81 4.74 15.70
CA LEU A 95 -15.22 5.12 15.67
C LEU A 95 -15.99 4.41 14.55
N LEU A 96 -15.35 4.16 13.39
CA LEU A 96 -15.97 3.47 12.26
C LEU A 96 -16.65 2.15 12.67
N SER A 97 -16.00 1.36 13.54
CA SER A 97 -16.56 0.08 13.98
C SER A 97 -17.86 0.22 14.79
N ILE A 98 -18.02 1.34 15.50
CA ILE A 98 -19.21 1.68 16.27
C ILE A 98 -20.31 2.17 15.32
N ASP A 99 -19.96 3.05 14.40
CA ASP A 99 -20.90 3.65 13.45
C ASP A 99 -21.50 2.61 12.50
N LEU A 100 -20.68 1.70 11.96
CA LEU A 100 -21.17 0.60 11.12
C LEU A 100 -22.21 -0.25 11.86
N ARG A 101 -21.95 -0.62 13.12
CA ARG A 101 -22.90 -1.39 13.92
C ARG A 101 -24.23 -0.65 14.11
N ARG A 102 -24.18 0.65 14.36
CA ARG A 102 -25.38 1.50 14.51
C ARG A 102 -26.19 1.61 13.22
N LEU A 103 -25.53 1.60 12.06
CA LEU A 103 -26.16 1.70 10.75
C LEU A 103 -26.69 0.36 10.21
N GLY A 104 -26.84 -0.65 11.07
CA GLY A 104 -27.39 -1.95 10.66
C GLY A 104 -26.44 -2.77 9.78
N TYR A 105 -25.13 -2.51 9.81
CA TYR A 105 -24.12 -3.27 9.07
C TYR A 105 -24.25 -4.79 9.26
N LEU A 106 -24.51 -5.24 10.50
CA LEU A 106 -24.67 -6.65 10.82
C LEU A 106 -25.97 -7.27 10.26
N ALA A 107 -26.91 -6.49 9.73
CA ALA A 107 -28.08 -7.02 9.04
C ALA A 107 -27.84 -7.24 7.54
N LEU A 108 -26.76 -6.70 6.97
CA LEU A 108 -26.43 -6.86 5.56
C LEU A 108 -25.98 -8.29 5.24
N PRO A 109 -26.21 -8.80 4.01
CA PRO A 109 -25.58 -10.02 3.52
C PRO A 109 -24.04 -9.94 3.55
N PRO A 110 -23.31 -11.06 3.70
CA PRO A 110 -21.84 -11.10 3.77
C PRO A 110 -21.09 -10.29 2.70
N GLU A 111 -21.49 -10.36 1.43
CA GLU A 111 -20.82 -9.62 0.35
C GLU A 111 -21.07 -8.11 0.48
N ALA A 112 -22.29 -7.73 0.87
CA ALA A 112 -22.66 -6.34 1.11
C ALA A 112 -21.96 -5.75 2.34
N ARG A 113 -21.76 -6.55 3.41
CA ARG A 113 -20.91 -6.19 4.56
C ARG A 113 -19.48 -5.93 4.13
N LEU A 114 -18.92 -6.78 3.26
CA LEU A 114 -17.56 -6.58 2.79
C LEU A 114 -17.44 -5.28 1.98
N ARG A 115 -18.35 -5.06 1.03
CA ARG A 115 -18.38 -3.84 0.21
C ARG A 115 -18.50 -2.58 1.05
N GLU A 116 -19.43 -2.55 2.01
CA GLU A 116 -19.62 -1.39 2.88
C GLU A 116 -18.39 -1.12 3.75
N LEU A 117 -17.77 -2.16 4.29
CA LEU A 117 -16.54 -2.01 5.07
C LEU A 117 -15.39 -1.45 4.22
N CYS A 118 -15.18 -2.01 3.01
CA CYS A 118 -14.20 -1.51 2.06
C CYS A 118 -14.45 -0.05 1.70
N ARG A 119 -15.68 0.30 1.34
CA ARG A 119 -16.07 1.66 0.95
C ARG A 119 -15.77 2.69 2.03
N ARG A 120 -16.12 2.39 3.28
CA ARG A 120 -15.88 3.29 4.42
C ARG A 120 -14.41 3.44 4.76
N VAL A 121 -13.62 2.36 4.67
CA VAL A 121 -12.18 2.44 4.89
C VAL A 121 -11.47 3.19 3.75
N VAL A 122 -11.87 2.99 2.49
CA VAL A 122 -11.35 3.78 1.36
C VAL A 122 -11.68 5.26 1.57
N GLN A 123 -12.91 5.59 1.96
CA GLN A 123 -13.32 6.97 2.25
C GLN A 123 -12.42 7.61 3.33
N LEU A 124 -12.16 6.91 4.45
CA LEU A 124 -11.25 7.39 5.48
C LEU A 124 -9.80 7.52 4.96
N SER A 125 -9.34 6.58 4.13
CA SER A 125 -7.98 6.61 3.57
C SER A 125 -7.73 7.86 2.71
N LEU A 126 -8.78 8.34 2.02
CA LEU A 126 -8.72 9.54 1.18
C LEU A 126 -8.80 10.82 2.04
N GLN A 127 -9.66 10.83 3.05
CA GLN A 127 -9.76 11.95 4.00
C GLN A 127 -8.46 12.17 4.77
N HIS A 128 -7.73 11.08 5.06
CA HIS A 128 -6.50 11.07 5.83
C HIS A 128 -5.27 10.71 4.99
N ALA A 129 -5.22 11.12 3.72
CA ALA A 129 -4.19 10.67 2.78
C ALA A 129 -2.74 10.89 3.27
N ALA A 130 -2.47 12.00 3.96
CA ALA A 130 -1.14 12.27 4.52
C ALA A 130 -0.79 11.29 5.66
N ALA A 131 -1.72 11.00 6.56
CA ALA A 131 -1.53 10.01 7.63
C ALA A 131 -1.40 8.58 7.08
N VAL A 132 -2.18 8.24 6.04
CA VAL A 132 -2.03 6.98 5.30
C VAL A 132 -0.64 6.86 4.69
N ARG A 133 -0.15 7.93 4.05
CA ARG A 133 1.22 7.97 3.51
C ARG A 133 2.25 7.76 4.62
N LEU A 134 2.11 8.44 5.76
CA LEU A 134 3.00 8.25 6.90
C LEU A 134 3.01 6.80 7.41
N ARG A 135 1.84 6.15 7.48
CA ARG A 135 1.70 4.75 7.88
C ARG A 135 2.24 3.76 6.83
N ALA A 136 2.08 4.07 5.55
CA ALA A 136 2.52 3.21 4.47
C ALA A 136 4.05 3.14 4.34
N PHE A 137 4.77 4.18 4.79
CA PHE A 137 6.19 4.34 4.50
C PHE A 137 7.13 4.21 5.71
N ASP A 138 6.67 3.59 6.81
CA ASP A 138 7.34 3.42 8.11
C ASP A 138 7.89 4.75 8.72
N PRO A 139 7.73 4.98 10.04
CA PRO A 139 8.36 6.14 10.68
C PRO A 139 9.90 5.95 10.60
N PRO A 140 10.70 7.03 10.48
CA PRO A 140 12.15 6.92 10.51
C PRO A 140 12.59 6.09 11.72
N THR A 141 13.68 5.32 11.63
CA THR A 141 14.13 4.54 12.81
C THR A 141 14.55 5.38 14.00
N VAL A 142 14.80 6.68 13.78
CA VAL A 142 15.00 7.72 14.82
C VAL A 142 13.71 8.32 15.36
N ALA A 143 12.53 7.86 14.92
CA ALA A 143 11.25 8.33 15.43
C ALA A 143 11.13 8.06 16.95
N SER A 144 10.34 8.88 17.63
CA SER A 144 9.95 8.59 19.00
C SER A 144 9.13 7.31 19.09
N ASP A 145 9.11 6.68 20.26
CA ASP A 145 8.19 5.55 20.55
C ASP A 145 6.75 5.95 20.25
N ARG A 146 6.37 7.20 20.59
CA ARG A 146 5.03 7.71 20.37
C ARG A 146 4.63 7.75 18.90
N PHE A 147 5.54 8.13 18.00
CA PHE A 147 5.27 8.14 16.56
C PHE A 147 5.21 6.70 16.01
N ARG A 148 6.10 5.81 16.47
CA ARG A 148 6.00 4.37 16.15
C ARG A 148 4.65 3.80 16.55
N ASP A 149 4.20 4.06 17.78
CA ASP A 149 2.91 3.59 18.29
C ASP A 149 1.74 4.13 17.46
N ALA A 150 1.77 5.42 17.10
CA ALA A 150 0.74 6.03 16.26
C ALA A 150 0.64 5.36 14.88
N VAL A 151 1.77 5.05 14.26
CA VAL A 151 1.83 4.35 12.96
C VAL A 151 1.33 2.91 13.11
N ALA A 152 1.79 2.18 14.13
CA ALA A 152 1.47 0.76 14.30
C ALA A 152 0.04 0.51 14.79
N LEU A 153 -0.64 1.51 15.33
CA LEU A 153 -1.96 1.33 15.93
C LEU A 153 -2.98 0.79 14.91
N GLN A 154 -3.57 -0.36 15.27
CA GLN A 154 -4.65 -1.00 14.53
C GLN A 154 -5.85 -1.15 15.45
N PRO A 155 -6.96 -0.42 15.23
CA PRO A 155 -8.12 -0.49 16.13
C PRO A 155 -8.72 -1.90 16.22
N VAL A 156 -8.74 -2.48 17.42
CA VAL A 156 -9.20 -3.86 17.68
C VAL A 156 -10.63 -4.10 17.18
N GLY A 157 -11.52 -3.11 17.34
CA GLY A 157 -12.91 -3.19 16.88
C GLY A 157 -13.02 -3.38 15.36
N LEU A 158 -12.23 -2.61 14.60
CA LEU A 158 -12.16 -2.72 13.14
C LEU A 158 -11.53 -4.05 12.70
N GLN A 159 -10.46 -4.48 13.38
CA GLN A 159 -9.82 -5.78 13.15
C GLN A 159 -10.76 -6.96 13.41
N ARG A 160 -11.72 -6.84 14.33
CA ARG A 160 -12.78 -7.84 14.53
C ARG A 160 -13.80 -7.84 13.39
N LEU A 161 -14.20 -6.68 12.87
CA LEU A 161 -15.13 -6.58 11.75
C LEU A 161 -14.56 -7.20 10.46
N TRP A 162 -13.30 -6.92 10.13
CA TRP A 162 -12.64 -7.53 8.97
C TRP A 162 -12.62 -9.05 9.04
N ARG A 163 -12.17 -9.60 10.18
CA ARG A 163 -12.13 -11.05 10.40
C ARG A 163 -13.52 -11.68 10.35
N ALA A 164 -14.53 -11.03 10.93
CA ALA A 164 -15.91 -11.50 10.87
C ALA A 164 -16.41 -11.54 9.42
N ALA A 165 -16.21 -10.47 8.64
CA ALA A 165 -16.63 -10.42 7.24
C ALA A 165 -15.95 -11.50 6.38
N ALA A 166 -14.65 -11.74 6.57
CA ALA A 166 -13.93 -12.79 5.86
C ALA A 166 -14.36 -14.22 6.27
N ASN A 167 -14.66 -14.44 7.55
CA ASN A 167 -15.19 -15.72 8.03
C ASN A 167 -16.61 -15.98 7.52
N ASP A 168 -17.48 -14.97 7.52
CA ASP A 168 -18.85 -15.08 7.00
C ASP A 168 -18.84 -15.55 5.54
N LEU A 169 -17.88 -15.07 4.73
CA LEU A 169 -17.71 -15.49 3.34
C LEU A 169 -17.24 -16.94 3.22
N ARG A 170 -16.25 -17.36 4.02
CA ARG A 170 -15.82 -18.77 4.07
C ARG A 170 -16.98 -19.69 4.46
N ASP A 171 -17.76 -19.30 5.46
CA ASP A 171 -18.85 -20.12 6.00
C ASP A 171 -20.02 -20.18 5.02
N ARG A 172 -20.26 -19.11 4.25
CA ARG A 172 -21.27 -19.08 3.18
C ARG A 172 -20.86 -19.87 1.93
N TYR A 173 -19.58 -19.90 1.60
CA TYR A 173 -19.02 -20.55 0.41
C TYR A 173 -18.02 -21.66 0.79
N PRO A 174 -18.49 -22.77 1.40
CA PRO A 174 -17.62 -23.81 1.96
C PRO A 174 -16.81 -24.58 0.91
N HIS A 175 -17.22 -24.54 -0.36
CA HIS A 175 -16.52 -25.20 -1.47
C HIS A 175 -15.37 -24.36 -2.04
N SER A 176 -15.37 -23.04 -1.78
CA SER A 176 -14.28 -22.17 -2.20
C SER A 176 -13.14 -22.22 -1.16
N PRO A 177 -11.86 -22.33 -1.57
CA PRO A 177 -10.71 -22.41 -0.66
C PRO A 177 -10.36 -21.03 -0.07
N VAL A 178 -11.34 -20.36 0.54
CA VAL A 178 -11.18 -19.06 1.18
C VAL A 178 -10.24 -19.19 2.36
N ASN A 179 -9.16 -18.41 2.36
CA ASN A 179 -8.31 -18.22 3.52
C ASN A 179 -8.66 -16.88 4.20
N PRO A 180 -9.40 -16.86 5.32
CA PRO A 180 -9.87 -15.62 5.93
C PRO A 180 -8.73 -14.69 6.36
N TYR A 181 -7.57 -15.25 6.72
CA TYR A 181 -6.40 -14.47 7.09
C TYR A 181 -5.83 -13.71 5.88
N LEU A 182 -5.60 -14.41 4.76
CA LEU A 182 -5.10 -13.79 3.53
C LEU A 182 -6.10 -12.80 2.94
N LEU A 183 -7.40 -13.13 2.97
CA LEU A 183 -8.45 -12.25 2.48
C LEU A 183 -8.54 -10.97 3.32
N THR A 184 -8.57 -11.10 4.65
CA THR A 184 -8.59 -9.96 5.58
C THR A 184 -7.39 -9.05 5.35
N HIS A 185 -6.19 -9.62 5.29
CA HIS A 185 -4.97 -8.84 5.06
C HIS A 185 -5.01 -8.13 3.70
N THR A 186 -5.41 -8.84 2.65
CA THR A 186 -5.54 -8.30 1.29
C THR A 186 -6.45 -7.07 1.26
N LEU A 187 -7.66 -7.20 1.81
CA LEU A 187 -8.64 -6.12 1.85
C LEU A 187 -8.15 -4.94 2.66
N GLN A 188 -7.55 -5.18 3.82
CA GLN A 188 -6.97 -4.13 4.66
C GLN A 188 -5.88 -3.35 3.92
N ARG A 189 -4.97 -4.03 3.22
CA ARG A 189 -3.91 -3.36 2.46
C ARG A 189 -4.48 -2.54 1.31
N LEU A 190 -5.33 -3.13 0.47
CA LEU A 190 -5.90 -2.46 -0.71
C LEU A 190 -6.69 -1.21 -0.33
N THR A 191 -7.51 -1.31 0.72
CA THR A 191 -8.37 -0.20 1.16
C THR A 191 -7.60 0.86 1.93
N ALA A 192 -6.63 0.47 2.76
CA ALA A 192 -5.84 1.42 3.53
C ALA A 192 -4.90 2.27 2.68
N THR A 193 -4.38 1.75 1.56
CA THR A 193 -3.41 2.48 0.71
C THR A 193 -4.02 3.04 -0.58
N SER A 194 -5.35 3.04 -0.72
CA SER A 194 -6.04 3.51 -1.93
C SER A 194 -5.70 4.96 -2.30
N SER A 195 -5.47 5.83 -1.31
CA SER A 195 -5.10 7.24 -1.53
C SER A 195 -3.66 7.45 -2.03
N THR A 196 -2.79 6.44 -1.91
CA THR A 196 -1.37 6.54 -2.26
C THR A 196 -0.92 5.60 -3.37
N SER A 197 -1.68 4.53 -3.63
CA SER A 197 -1.27 3.43 -4.53
C SER A 197 -1.98 3.42 -5.88
N LEU A 198 -3.04 4.21 -6.06
CA LEU A 198 -3.82 4.28 -7.30
C LEU A 198 -3.52 5.57 -8.07
N PRO A 199 -3.51 5.54 -9.41
CA PRO A 199 -3.32 6.74 -10.21
C PRO A 199 -4.60 7.60 -10.20
N GLY A 200 -4.42 8.91 -10.01
CA GLY A 200 -5.48 9.90 -10.15
C GLY A 200 -6.52 9.90 -9.01
N PRO A 201 -7.63 10.64 -9.20
CA PRO A 201 -8.70 10.73 -8.21
C PRO A 201 -9.39 9.37 -8.00
N VAL A 202 -9.59 9.00 -6.74
CA VAL A 202 -10.27 7.75 -6.36
C VAL A 202 -11.67 8.06 -5.84
N ASP A 203 -12.67 7.43 -6.43
CA ASP A 203 -14.04 7.40 -5.92
C ASP A 203 -14.23 6.17 -4.99
N PRO A 204 -14.66 6.35 -3.72
CA PRO A 204 -14.80 5.23 -2.77
C PRO A 204 -15.76 4.13 -3.23
N ASP A 205 -16.85 4.49 -3.90
CA ASP A 205 -17.89 3.56 -4.36
C ASP A 205 -17.41 2.75 -5.57
N VAL A 206 -16.68 3.40 -6.49
CA VAL A 206 -16.02 2.71 -7.61
C VAL A 206 -14.89 1.81 -7.10
N SER A 207 -14.02 2.33 -6.24
CA SER A 207 -12.85 1.61 -5.74
C SER A 207 -13.22 0.37 -4.93
N SER A 208 -14.13 0.52 -3.98
CA SER A 208 -14.60 -0.62 -3.17
C SER A 208 -15.31 -1.67 -3.99
N ARG A 209 -16.08 -1.26 -5.02
CA ARG A 209 -16.72 -2.19 -5.95
C ARG A 209 -15.70 -2.95 -6.78
N ILE A 210 -14.70 -2.30 -7.38
CA ILE A 210 -13.65 -3.00 -8.15
C ILE A 210 -12.91 -3.99 -7.26
N ILE A 211 -12.44 -3.55 -6.08
CA ILE A 211 -11.72 -4.42 -5.12
C ILE A 211 -12.57 -5.63 -4.74
N CYS A 212 -13.84 -5.40 -4.36
CA CYS A 212 -14.71 -6.49 -3.93
C CYS A 212 -15.13 -7.39 -5.11
N ASP A 213 -15.48 -6.82 -6.27
CA ASP A 213 -15.91 -7.60 -7.43
C ASP A 213 -14.80 -8.52 -7.90
N THR A 214 -13.58 -8.00 -8.03
CA THR A 214 -12.42 -8.82 -8.38
C THR A 214 -12.25 -9.95 -7.37
N LEU A 215 -12.16 -9.67 -6.07
CA LEU A 215 -11.87 -10.70 -5.06
C LEU A 215 -13.03 -11.69 -4.83
N LEU A 216 -14.28 -11.30 -5.10
CA LEU A 216 -15.47 -12.11 -4.86
C LEU A 216 -15.88 -12.94 -6.07
N TYR A 217 -15.79 -12.40 -7.29
CA TYR A 217 -16.27 -13.06 -8.51
C TYR A 217 -15.16 -13.43 -9.49
N GLY A 218 -13.94 -12.94 -9.25
CA GLY A 218 -12.82 -13.11 -10.18
C GLY A 218 -13.03 -12.29 -11.44
N ILE A 219 -12.08 -12.42 -12.38
CA ILE A 219 -12.16 -11.77 -13.69
C ILE A 219 -12.15 -12.77 -14.85
N ALA A 220 -12.13 -14.07 -14.59
CA ALA A 220 -12.14 -15.12 -15.62
C ALA A 220 -13.36 -16.04 -15.42
N PRO A 221 -14.51 -15.75 -16.08
CA PRO A 221 -15.75 -16.52 -15.94
C PRO A 221 -15.58 -18.02 -16.22
N GLU A 222 -14.79 -18.35 -17.24
CA GLU A 222 -14.43 -19.72 -17.63
C GLU A 222 -12.94 -19.98 -17.35
N CYS A 223 -12.52 -19.78 -16.10
CA CYS A 223 -11.14 -20.01 -15.71
C CYS A 223 -10.74 -21.49 -15.91
N PRO A 224 -9.61 -21.78 -16.56
CA PRO A 224 -9.09 -23.15 -16.65
C PRO A 224 -8.83 -23.78 -15.28
N ASP A 225 -8.84 -25.12 -15.23
CA ASP A 225 -8.51 -25.86 -14.01
C ASP A 225 -7.02 -25.73 -13.63
N ASP A 226 -6.69 -26.13 -12.40
CA ASP A 226 -5.31 -25.99 -11.89
C ASP A 226 -4.30 -26.76 -12.74
N ALA A 227 -4.65 -27.94 -13.26
CA ALA A 227 -3.75 -28.75 -14.07
C ALA A 227 -3.43 -28.08 -15.42
N THR A 228 -4.44 -27.49 -16.07
CA THR A 228 -4.30 -26.75 -17.32
C THR A 228 -3.45 -25.49 -17.12
N LEU A 229 -3.71 -24.73 -16.04
CA LEU A 229 -2.89 -23.56 -15.70
C LEU A 229 -1.43 -23.95 -15.42
N ASP A 230 -1.21 -25.02 -14.65
CA ASP A 230 0.12 -25.51 -14.28
C ASP A 230 0.92 -26.09 -15.47
N ALA A 231 0.24 -26.47 -16.54
CA ALA A 231 0.82 -26.98 -17.79
C ALA A 231 0.93 -25.92 -18.91
N SER A 232 0.51 -24.68 -18.67
CA SER A 232 0.49 -23.61 -19.67
C SER A 232 1.90 -23.11 -20.07
N ASP A 233 2.04 -22.55 -21.27
CA ASP A 233 3.29 -21.92 -21.71
C ASP A 233 3.71 -20.71 -20.86
N PRO A 234 2.79 -19.80 -20.46
CA PRO A 234 3.13 -18.70 -19.57
C PRO A 234 3.76 -19.16 -18.25
N ILE A 235 3.23 -20.20 -17.58
CA ILE A 235 3.80 -20.67 -16.32
C ILE A 235 5.16 -21.37 -16.52
N ARG A 236 5.38 -22.05 -17.65
CA ARG A 236 6.70 -22.60 -18.01
C ARG A 236 7.72 -21.49 -18.20
N ALA A 237 7.37 -20.45 -18.96
CA ALA A 237 8.22 -19.27 -19.15
C ALA A 237 8.55 -18.58 -17.82
N ALA A 238 7.54 -18.40 -16.95
CA ALA A 238 7.72 -17.86 -15.61
C ALA A 238 8.72 -18.68 -14.78
N LYS A 239 8.54 -20.01 -14.72
CA LYS A 239 9.40 -20.92 -13.95
C LYS A 239 10.84 -20.91 -14.47
N SER A 240 11.03 -20.91 -15.78
CA SER A 240 12.36 -20.81 -16.40
C SER A 240 13.04 -19.51 -16.01
N ALA A 241 12.36 -18.37 -16.17
CA ALA A 241 12.92 -17.06 -15.84
C ALA A 241 13.25 -16.91 -14.34
N VAL A 242 12.40 -17.44 -13.46
CA VAL A 242 12.62 -17.44 -12.00
C VAL A 242 13.84 -18.29 -11.62
N SER A 243 14.10 -19.39 -12.33
CA SER A 243 15.25 -20.26 -12.03
C SER A 243 16.61 -19.63 -12.31
N GLU A 244 16.65 -18.55 -13.10
CA GLU A 244 17.86 -17.78 -13.43
C GLU A 244 18.13 -16.63 -12.44
N TRP A 245 17.29 -16.44 -11.43
CA TRP A 245 17.45 -15.33 -10.50
C TRP A 245 18.66 -15.50 -9.60
N HIS A 246 19.41 -14.42 -9.42
CA HIS A 246 20.59 -14.37 -8.58
C HIS A 246 20.60 -13.08 -7.75
N SER A 247 21.35 -13.08 -6.65
CA SER A 247 21.52 -11.89 -5.82
C SER A 247 22.57 -10.96 -6.43
N ALA A 248 22.49 -9.67 -6.11
CA ALA A 248 23.50 -8.72 -6.55
C ALA A 248 24.86 -9.03 -5.92
N GLY A 249 25.94 -8.89 -6.70
CA GLY A 249 27.31 -9.17 -6.25
C GLY A 249 27.61 -10.66 -6.04
N ASP A 250 26.86 -11.57 -6.66
CA ASP A 250 27.05 -13.01 -6.47
C ASP A 250 28.43 -13.54 -6.92
N ASP A 251 29.15 -12.75 -7.73
CA ASP A 251 30.49 -13.00 -8.23
C ASP A 251 31.62 -12.62 -7.24
N ASP A 252 31.37 -11.75 -6.28
CA ASP A 252 32.34 -11.30 -5.26
C ASP A 252 31.74 -11.45 -3.86
N ALA A 253 32.23 -12.43 -3.09
CA ALA A 253 31.73 -12.73 -1.75
C ALA A 253 31.78 -11.53 -0.79
N LEU A 254 32.79 -10.67 -0.89
CA LEU A 254 32.91 -9.49 -0.05
C LEU A 254 31.93 -8.40 -0.49
N LYS A 255 31.75 -8.24 -1.81
CA LYS A 255 30.76 -7.32 -2.36
C LYS A 255 29.34 -7.75 -1.98
N ARG A 256 29.01 -9.04 -2.13
CA ARG A 256 27.74 -9.63 -1.67
C ARG A 256 27.47 -9.29 -0.20
N GLN A 257 28.46 -9.50 0.68
CA GLN A 257 28.33 -9.20 2.11
C GLN A 257 28.02 -7.71 2.37
N ILE A 258 28.63 -6.79 1.61
CA ILE A 258 28.35 -5.35 1.69
C ILE A 258 26.92 -5.05 1.22
N LEU A 259 26.53 -5.59 0.06
CA LEU A 259 25.22 -5.37 -0.54
C LEU A 259 24.09 -5.96 0.33
N ASP A 260 24.31 -7.11 0.96
CA ASP A 260 23.37 -7.75 1.89
C ASP A 260 23.19 -6.92 3.18
N GLY A 261 24.28 -6.40 3.75
CA GLY A 261 24.19 -5.48 4.88
C GLY A 261 23.46 -4.19 4.52
N ALA A 262 23.72 -3.65 3.32
CA ALA A 262 23.08 -2.44 2.85
C ALA A 262 21.59 -2.61 2.55
N LYS A 263 21.20 -3.65 1.81
CA LYS A 263 19.79 -3.88 1.45
C LYS A 263 18.92 -4.08 2.69
N HIS A 264 19.44 -4.77 3.71
CA HIS A 264 18.75 -4.93 4.99
C HIS A 264 18.51 -3.58 5.67
N GLU A 265 19.53 -2.72 5.74
CA GLU A 265 19.40 -1.39 6.33
C GLU A 265 18.46 -0.48 5.52
N PHE A 266 18.54 -0.51 4.19
CA PHE A 266 17.61 0.22 3.33
C PHE A 266 16.16 -0.23 3.51
N ALA A 267 15.90 -1.54 3.58
CA ALA A 267 14.57 -2.08 3.80
C ALA A 267 14.03 -1.76 5.21
N ARG A 268 14.92 -1.65 6.20
CA ARG A 268 14.56 -1.43 7.60
C ARG A 268 14.41 0.06 7.96
N ARG A 269 15.34 0.90 7.54
CA ARG A 269 15.41 2.33 7.91
C ARG A 269 15.03 3.28 6.79
N GLY A 270 15.04 2.81 5.54
CA GLY A 270 14.98 3.66 4.35
C GLY A 270 16.36 4.18 3.93
N TYR A 271 16.47 4.59 2.66
CA TYR A 271 17.74 5.01 2.06
C TYR A 271 18.30 6.29 2.70
N ASP A 272 17.54 7.39 2.78
CA ASP A 272 18.05 8.67 3.32
C ASP A 272 18.49 8.59 4.79
N ALA A 273 17.89 7.67 5.56
CA ALA A 273 18.22 7.48 6.96
C ALA A 273 19.38 6.49 7.18
N THR A 274 19.88 5.86 6.11
CA THR A 274 20.97 4.89 6.18
C THR A 274 22.30 5.57 5.86
N THR A 275 23.26 5.45 6.77
CA THR A 275 24.62 5.96 6.57
C THR A 275 25.58 4.84 6.17
N ILE A 276 26.72 5.21 5.58
CA ILE A 276 27.75 4.21 5.23
C ILE A 276 28.28 3.47 6.47
N ARG A 277 28.20 4.09 7.65
CA ARG A 277 28.57 3.46 8.92
C ARG A 277 27.58 2.37 9.32
N ASP A 278 26.28 2.60 9.11
CA ASP A 278 25.25 1.58 9.35
C ASP A 278 25.50 0.36 8.45
N VAL A 279 25.88 0.58 7.19
CA VAL A 279 26.23 -0.50 6.25
C VAL A 279 27.48 -1.25 6.69
N VAL A 280 28.52 -0.55 7.17
CA VAL A 280 29.72 -1.17 7.76
C VAL A 280 29.35 -2.06 8.94
N GLU A 281 28.51 -1.57 9.84
CA GLU A 281 28.06 -2.29 11.02
C GLU A 281 27.24 -3.53 10.64
N ALA A 282 26.24 -3.36 9.76
CA ALA A 282 25.36 -4.44 9.31
C ALA A 282 26.09 -5.51 8.48
N SER A 283 27.03 -5.11 7.62
CA SER A 283 27.82 -6.04 6.82
C SER A 283 28.95 -6.70 7.60
N GLY A 284 29.42 -6.12 8.70
CA GLY A 284 30.61 -6.57 9.44
C GLY A 284 31.92 -6.36 8.68
N VAL A 285 31.91 -5.63 7.56
CA VAL A 285 33.07 -5.39 6.70
C VAL A 285 33.82 -4.13 7.15
N ARG A 286 35.15 -4.18 7.19
CA ARG A 286 35.97 -2.99 7.52
C ARG A 286 35.70 -1.86 6.52
N MET A 287 35.56 -0.63 7.01
CA MET A 287 35.28 0.56 6.18
C MET A 287 36.21 0.70 4.96
N GLY A 288 37.54 0.52 5.13
CA GLY A 288 38.48 0.59 4.01
C GLY A 288 38.27 -0.47 2.91
N SER A 289 37.57 -1.57 3.20
CA SER A 289 37.21 -2.58 2.20
C SER A 289 35.97 -2.21 1.39
N ILE A 290 35.02 -1.45 1.95
CA ILE A 290 33.82 -1.01 1.24
C ILE A 290 34.20 -0.04 0.11
N TYR A 291 34.97 1.00 0.41
CA TYR A 291 35.38 1.99 -0.58
C TYR A 291 36.21 1.43 -1.75
N ARG A 292 36.73 0.20 -1.64
CA ARG A 292 37.43 -0.49 -2.74
C ARG A 292 36.49 -1.22 -3.71
N ARG A 293 35.26 -1.53 -3.27
CA ARG A 293 34.31 -2.40 -4.01
C ARG A 293 33.10 -1.62 -4.49
N VAL A 294 32.74 -0.54 -3.81
CA VAL A 294 31.61 0.32 -4.13
C VAL A 294 32.03 1.78 -4.02
N SER A 295 31.61 2.59 -4.98
CA SER A 295 32.02 4.00 -5.12
C SER A 295 31.24 4.93 -4.21
N SER A 296 29.97 4.64 -3.95
CA SER A 296 29.08 5.46 -3.12
C SER A 296 27.89 4.65 -2.58
N MET A 297 27.14 5.24 -1.64
CA MET A 297 25.87 4.68 -1.18
C MET A 297 24.85 4.58 -2.32
N GLU A 298 24.84 5.57 -3.22
CA GLU A 298 23.99 5.57 -4.40
C GLU A 298 24.34 4.41 -5.34
N ALA A 299 25.62 4.13 -5.55
CA ALA A 299 26.05 2.99 -6.37
C ALA A 299 25.63 1.64 -5.79
N ILE A 300 25.68 1.48 -4.46
CA ILE A 300 25.15 0.29 -3.78
C ILE A 300 23.66 0.14 -4.08
N PHE A 301 22.89 1.22 -3.92
CA PHE A 301 21.45 1.20 -4.10
C PHE A 301 21.04 0.96 -5.55
N ASP A 302 21.68 1.63 -6.51
CA ASP A 302 21.44 1.45 -7.93
C ASP A 302 21.75 0.01 -8.37
N GLU A 303 22.83 -0.58 -7.87
CA GLU A 303 23.17 -1.97 -8.18
C GLU A 303 22.11 -2.96 -7.65
N LEU A 304 21.67 -2.80 -6.40
CA LEU A 304 20.60 -3.61 -5.82
C LEU A 304 19.29 -3.47 -6.59
N ALA A 305 18.91 -2.23 -6.90
CA ALA A 305 17.66 -1.91 -7.58
C ALA A 305 17.64 -2.38 -9.04
N GLU A 306 18.75 -2.20 -9.77
CA GLU A 306 18.90 -2.63 -11.16
C GLU A 306 18.90 -4.16 -11.28
N ASN A 307 19.57 -4.88 -10.37
CA ASN A 307 19.55 -6.34 -10.34
C ASN A 307 18.11 -6.85 -10.17
N TYR A 308 17.39 -6.34 -9.17
CA TYR A 308 15.98 -6.69 -8.94
C TYR A 308 15.09 -6.33 -10.14
N ALA A 309 15.19 -5.10 -10.64
CA ALA A 309 14.38 -4.62 -11.76
C ALA A 309 14.63 -5.42 -13.04
N THR A 310 15.87 -5.83 -13.31
CA THR A 310 16.24 -6.65 -14.46
C THR A 310 15.59 -8.02 -14.40
N HIS A 311 15.69 -8.72 -13.26
CA HIS A 311 15.05 -10.02 -13.07
C HIS A 311 13.53 -9.93 -13.20
N MET A 312 12.92 -8.91 -12.58
CA MET A 312 11.47 -8.67 -12.69
C MET A 312 11.04 -8.36 -14.12
N HIS A 313 11.77 -7.50 -14.82
CA HIS A 313 11.47 -7.14 -16.19
C HIS A 313 11.59 -8.34 -17.12
N ARG A 314 12.70 -9.08 -17.08
CA ARG A 314 12.90 -10.28 -17.90
C ARG A 314 11.81 -11.32 -17.66
N SER A 315 11.46 -11.57 -16.39
CA SER A 315 10.44 -12.58 -16.05
C SER A 315 9.04 -12.18 -16.49
N VAL A 316 8.66 -10.92 -16.27
CA VAL A 316 7.35 -10.41 -16.71
C VAL A 316 7.28 -10.42 -18.24
N THR A 317 8.31 -9.94 -18.93
CA THR A 317 8.35 -9.95 -20.41
C THR A 317 8.27 -11.38 -20.96
N ALA A 318 9.01 -12.33 -20.40
CA ALA A 318 8.95 -13.74 -20.82
C ALA A 318 7.54 -14.34 -20.69
N VAL A 319 6.80 -13.98 -19.64
CA VAL A 319 5.40 -14.40 -19.45
C VAL A 319 4.46 -13.73 -20.46
N LEU A 320 4.66 -12.44 -20.72
CA LEU A 320 3.83 -11.66 -21.66
C LEU A 320 4.07 -12.06 -23.12
N ASP A 321 5.26 -12.54 -23.46
CA ASP A 321 5.64 -12.96 -24.82
C ASP A 321 5.41 -14.45 -25.06
N ALA A 322 5.14 -15.24 -24.01
CA ALA A 322 4.74 -16.63 -24.15
C ALA A 322 3.42 -16.74 -24.91
N GLN A 323 3.35 -17.66 -25.87
CA GLN A 323 2.10 -17.94 -26.58
C GLN A 323 1.05 -18.41 -25.58
N SER A 324 -0.15 -17.83 -25.64
CA SER A 324 -1.27 -18.25 -24.78
C SER A 324 -2.60 -17.95 -25.42
N ASP A 325 -3.47 -18.96 -25.43
CA ASP A 325 -4.88 -18.81 -25.81
C ASP A 325 -5.76 -18.42 -24.61
N SER A 326 -5.17 -18.24 -23.42
CA SER A 326 -5.89 -17.94 -22.18
C SER A 326 -5.24 -16.79 -21.41
N ALA A 327 -5.90 -15.63 -21.42
CA ALA A 327 -5.47 -14.49 -20.61
C ALA A 327 -5.40 -14.84 -19.10
N ALA A 328 -6.23 -15.78 -18.63
CA ALA A 328 -6.18 -16.29 -17.26
C ALA A 328 -4.86 -17.02 -16.97
N ALA A 329 -4.33 -17.81 -17.91
CA ALA A 329 -3.02 -18.47 -17.78
C ALA A 329 -1.87 -17.46 -17.68
N THR A 330 -1.91 -16.39 -18.49
CA THR A 330 -0.92 -15.31 -18.42
C THR A 330 -0.97 -14.59 -17.07
N LEU A 331 -2.16 -14.25 -16.58
CA LEU A 331 -2.35 -13.61 -15.27
C LEU A 331 -1.91 -14.51 -14.10
N ASP A 332 -2.18 -15.82 -14.17
CA ASP A 332 -1.71 -16.80 -13.19
C ASP A 332 -0.18 -16.88 -13.15
N ALA A 333 0.47 -16.89 -14.31
CA ALA A 333 1.92 -16.90 -14.42
C ALA A 333 2.55 -15.59 -13.91
N LEU A 334 1.93 -14.44 -14.15
CA LEU A 334 2.35 -13.17 -13.54
C LEU A 334 2.24 -13.24 -12.01
N ALA A 335 1.14 -13.78 -11.48
CA ALA A 335 0.99 -13.98 -10.03
C ALA A 335 2.11 -14.87 -9.47
N TYR A 336 2.47 -15.95 -10.15
CA TYR A 336 3.60 -16.79 -9.77
C TYR A 336 4.90 -15.99 -9.70
N VAL A 337 5.25 -15.22 -10.73
CA VAL A 337 6.47 -14.38 -10.75
C VAL A 337 6.49 -13.42 -9.55
N ILE A 338 5.40 -12.70 -9.29
CA ILE A 338 5.36 -11.73 -8.18
C ILE A 338 5.49 -12.42 -6.82
N VAL A 339 4.84 -13.57 -6.61
CA VAL A 339 4.95 -14.32 -5.34
C VAL A 339 6.38 -14.82 -5.15
N GLN A 340 7.03 -15.31 -6.21
CA GLN A 340 8.44 -15.73 -6.14
C GLN A 340 9.36 -14.56 -5.84
N ALA A 341 9.11 -13.37 -6.42
CA ALA A 341 9.92 -12.18 -6.20
C ALA A 341 9.91 -11.75 -4.73
N LYS A 342 8.74 -11.76 -4.10
CA LYS A 342 8.58 -11.47 -2.66
C LYS A 342 9.34 -12.43 -1.76
N ARG A 343 9.61 -13.66 -2.24
CA ARG A 343 10.37 -14.66 -1.50
C ARG A 343 11.88 -14.57 -1.74
N HIS A 344 12.31 -14.37 -2.97
CA HIS A 344 13.72 -14.31 -3.33
C HIS A 344 14.35 -12.96 -3.00
N PHE A 345 13.56 -11.88 -3.07
CA PHE A 345 14.01 -10.50 -2.91
C PHE A 345 13.12 -9.74 -1.92
N PRO A 346 13.02 -10.17 -0.64
CA PRO A 346 12.10 -9.58 0.32
C PRO A 346 12.47 -8.11 0.64
N ASP A 347 13.76 -7.83 0.83
CA ASP A 347 14.25 -6.51 1.18
C ASP A 347 14.14 -5.55 -0.01
N GLU A 348 14.52 -6.00 -1.20
CA GLU A 348 14.43 -5.23 -2.44
C GLU A 348 12.96 -4.97 -2.80
N THR A 349 12.07 -5.94 -2.63
CA THR A 349 10.62 -5.72 -2.81
C THR A 349 10.11 -4.69 -1.81
N LYS A 350 10.58 -4.71 -0.56
CA LYS A 350 10.25 -3.67 0.43
C LYS A 350 10.79 -2.31 -0.01
N MET A 351 12.06 -2.22 -0.41
CA MET A 351 12.69 -0.99 -0.94
C MET A 351 11.89 -0.39 -2.09
N MET A 352 11.45 -1.20 -3.06
CA MET A 352 10.65 -0.73 -4.20
C MET A 352 9.22 -0.34 -3.80
N SER A 353 8.58 -1.12 -2.92
CA SER A 353 7.20 -0.86 -2.46
C SER A 353 7.07 0.43 -1.65
N LEU A 354 8.16 0.85 -1.00
CA LEU A 354 8.24 2.06 -0.20
C LEU A 354 8.34 3.36 -1.04
N GLY A 355 8.09 3.29 -2.36
CA GLY A 355 7.78 4.49 -3.15
C GLY A 355 8.89 5.55 -3.20
N TRP A 356 10.12 5.20 -2.81
CA TRP A 356 11.32 6.05 -2.84
C TRP A 356 11.52 6.74 -4.20
N TYR A 357 10.99 6.16 -5.28
CA TYR A 357 11.14 6.61 -6.67
C TYR A 357 10.08 7.59 -7.18
N LEU A 358 9.02 7.89 -6.41
CA LEU A 358 7.85 8.58 -6.97
C LEU A 358 7.80 10.11 -6.80
N ALA A 359 8.74 10.76 -6.12
CA ALA A 359 8.76 12.23 -6.12
C ALA A 359 10.13 12.79 -5.72
N GLN A 360 10.86 13.37 -6.69
CA GLN A 360 11.46 14.72 -6.64
C GLN A 360 12.39 14.97 -7.85
N ASP A 361 12.59 16.24 -8.19
CA ASP A 361 13.62 16.69 -9.12
C ASP A 361 15.02 16.35 -8.57
N GLY A 362 15.88 15.74 -9.40
CA GLY A 362 17.26 15.37 -9.02
C GLY A 362 17.49 13.90 -8.66
N GLN A 363 16.60 12.97 -9.04
CA GLN A 363 16.75 11.54 -8.74
C GLN A 363 17.89 10.84 -9.52
N PRO A 364 18.47 9.75 -8.96
CA PRO A 364 19.40 8.85 -9.64
C PRO A 364 18.83 8.30 -10.96
N THR A 365 19.71 7.97 -11.92
CA THR A 365 19.34 7.51 -13.27
C THR A 365 18.38 6.31 -13.27
N PHE A 366 18.47 5.45 -12.25
CA PHE A 366 17.59 4.29 -12.08
C PHE A 366 16.09 4.66 -12.03
N ALA A 367 15.72 5.71 -11.29
CA ALA A 367 14.32 6.05 -11.04
C ALA A 367 13.54 6.36 -12.33
N LEU A 368 14.18 7.07 -13.26
CA LEU A 368 13.61 7.39 -14.58
C LEU A 368 13.39 6.12 -15.41
N ARG A 369 14.39 5.24 -15.49
CA ARG A 369 14.30 3.97 -16.22
C ARG A 369 13.23 3.05 -15.63
N TYR A 370 13.19 2.92 -14.30
CA TYR A 370 12.20 2.08 -13.62
C TYR A 370 10.77 2.58 -13.87
N ARG A 371 10.55 3.91 -13.88
CA ARG A 371 9.25 4.52 -14.20
C ARG A 371 8.84 4.24 -15.64
N GLU A 372 9.74 4.42 -16.60
CA GLU A 372 9.47 4.14 -18.01
C GLU A 372 9.10 2.66 -18.22
N GLN A 373 9.88 1.73 -17.67
CA GLN A 373 9.59 0.30 -17.75
C GLN A 373 8.28 -0.07 -17.06
N SER A 374 7.97 0.54 -15.91
CA SER A 374 6.71 0.31 -15.20
C SER A 374 5.50 0.77 -16.01
N ALA A 375 5.62 1.90 -16.72
CA ALA A 375 4.58 2.38 -17.63
C ALA A 375 4.37 1.41 -18.81
N LYS A 376 5.46 0.91 -19.42
CA LYS A 376 5.38 -0.10 -20.50
C LYS A 376 4.72 -1.40 -20.03
N ARG A 377 5.08 -1.91 -18.85
CA ARG A 377 4.44 -3.11 -18.25
C ARG A 377 2.96 -2.88 -17.97
N MET A 378 2.58 -1.70 -17.48
CA MET A 378 1.18 -1.35 -17.25
C MET A 378 0.39 -1.32 -18.57
N ALA A 379 0.94 -0.72 -19.63
CA ALA A 379 0.31 -0.70 -20.95
C ALA A 379 0.07 -2.13 -21.49
N ARG A 380 1.06 -3.03 -21.36
CA ARG A 380 0.90 -4.45 -21.76
C ARG A 380 -0.16 -5.17 -20.93
N LEU A 381 -0.26 -4.90 -19.63
CA LEU A 381 -1.33 -5.46 -18.80
C LEU A 381 -2.71 -4.98 -19.28
N VAL A 382 -2.84 -3.69 -19.60
CA VAL A 382 -4.08 -3.12 -20.17
C VAL A 382 -4.42 -3.78 -21.51
N GLU A 383 -3.44 -4.03 -22.38
CA GLU A 383 -3.65 -4.76 -23.65
C GLU A 383 -4.22 -6.16 -23.42
N ILE A 384 -3.64 -6.94 -22.51
CA ILE A 384 -4.12 -8.30 -22.17
C ILE A 384 -5.56 -8.27 -21.65
N LEU A 385 -5.85 -7.34 -20.73
CA LEU A 385 -7.20 -7.19 -20.19
C LEU A 385 -8.19 -6.78 -21.29
N THR A 386 -7.79 -5.88 -22.18
CA THR A 386 -8.62 -5.44 -23.30
C THR A 386 -8.93 -6.58 -24.26
N GLN A 387 -7.91 -7.36 -24.65
CA GLN A 387 -8.08 -8.51 -25.53
C GLN A 387 -8.94 -9.58 -24.89
N GLY A 388 -8.65 -9.96 -23.64
CA GLY A 388 -9.41 -10.98 -22.93
C GLY A 388 -10.89 -10.60 -22.71
N ILE A 389 -11.17 -9.33 -22.38
CA ILE A 389 -12.55 -8.84 -22.25
C ILE A 389 -13.25 -8.81 -23.61
N THR A 390 -12.57 -8.39 -24.68
CA THR A 390 -13.14 -8.36 -26.03
C THR A 390 -13.47 -9.76 -26.55
N GLN A 391 -12.64 -10.74 -26.21
CA GLN A 391 -12.83 -12.15 -26.56
C GLN A 391 -13.80 -12.90 -25.64
N GLY A 392 -14.25 -12.27 -24.55
CA GLY A 392 -15.11 -12.88 -23.54
C GLY A 392 -14.41 -13.89 -22.61
N THR A 393 -13.09 -14.04 -22.70
CA THR A 393 -12.30 -14.91 -21.81
C THR A 393 -12.06 -14.28 -20.43
N LEU A 394 -12.17 -12.96 -20.35
CA LEU A 394 -12.19 -12.19 -19.11
C LEU A 394 -13.47 -11.36 -19.00
N ALA A 395 -13.87 -11.03 -17.77
CA ALA A 395 -15.00 -10.15 -17.48
C ALA A 395 -14.61 -9.06 -16.48
N SER A 396 -15.14 -7.86 -16.69
CA SER A 396 -14.96 -6.70 -15.80
C SER A 396 -16.17 -5.79 -15.86
N THR A 397 -16.48 -5.14 -14.73
CA THR A 397 -17.51 -4.10 -14.64
C THR A 397 -16.97 -2.69 -14.96
N CYS A 398 -15.68 -2.56 -15.21
CA CYS A 398 -14.99 -1.31 -15.54
C CYS A 398 -14.01 -1.48 -16.71
N ASP A 399 -13.57 -0.36 -17.28
CA ASP A 399 -12.63 -0.38 -18.40
C ASP A 399 -11.26 -0.98 -18.00
N PRO A 400 -10.53 -1.60 -18.94
CA PRO A 400 -9.24 -2.23 -18.68
C PRO A 400 -8.19 -1.30 -18.05
N ALA A 401 -8.18 -0.01 -18.41
CA ALA A 401 -7.22 0.96 -17.89
C ALA A 401 -7.50 1.33 -16.44
N THR A 402 -8.78 1.35 -16.04
CA THR A 402 -9.19 1.49 -14.64
C THR A 402 -8.93 0.21 -13.84
N LEU A 403 -9.14 -0.98 -14.41
CA LEU A 403 -8.93 -2.26 -13.71
C LEU A 403 -7.45 -2.57 -13.44
N ALA A 404 -6.56 -2.31 -14.41
CA ALA A 404 -5.17 -2.75 -14.36
C ALA A 404 -4.39 -2.29 -13.10
N PRO A 405 -4.50 -1.04 -12.62
CA PRO A 405 -3.87 -0.60 -11.38
C PRO A 405 -4.34 -1.38 -10.15
N TYR A 406 -5.62 -1.78 -10.08
CA TYR A 406 -6.14 -2.60 -8.98
C TYR A 406 -5.57 -4.01 -9.02
N LEU A 407 -5.54 -4.65 -10.19
CA LEU A 407 -4.93 -5.98 -10.35
C LEU A 407 -3.45 -5.94 -9.98
N ARG A 408 -2.72 -4.92 -10.44
CA ARG A 408 -1.33 -4.70 -10.01
C ARG A 408 -1.24 -4.61 -8.50
N ASN A 409 -2.06 -3.79 -7.84
CA ASN A 409 -2.01 -3.67 -6.39
C ASN A 409 -2.33 -4.98 -5.66
N ILE A 410 -3.26 -5.80 -6.19
CA ILE A 410 -3.58 -7.14 -5.66
C ILE A 410 -2.38 -8.09 -5.76
N LEU A 411 -1.73 -8.16 -6.93
CA LEU A 411 -0.57 -9.04 -7.15
C LEU A 411 0.60 -8.70 -6.21
N TRP A 412 0.79 -7.41 -5.93
CA TRP A 412 1.92 -6.87 -5.17
C TRP A 412 1.69 -6.77 -3.65
N ILE A 413 0.63 -7.40 -3.11
CA ILE A 413 0.40 -7.42 -1.66
C ILE A 413 1.51 -8.21 -0.96
N ASN A 414 2.16 -7.59 0.03
CA ASN A 414 3.14 -8.24 0.89
C ASN A 414 2.47 -8.81 2.13
N PHE A 415 2.48 -10.13 2.32
CA PHE A 415 1.94 -10.75 3.53
C PHE A 415 3.00 -10.77 4.64
N PRO A 416 2.74 -10.16 5.82
CA PRO A 416 3.75 -9.86 6.83
C PRO A 416 4.33 -11.09 7.56
N ASP A 417 3.69 -12.26 7.47
CA ASP A 417 4.15 -13.51 8.11
C ASP A 417 4.69 -14.50 7.06
N GLN A 418 5.93 -14.29 6.60
CA GLN A 418 6.64 -15.24 5.72
C GLN A 418 6.88 -16.63 6.34
N GLY A 419 6.53 -16.82 7.62
CA GLY A 419 6.57 -18.12 8.32
C GLY A 419 5.23 -18.88 8.33
N ARG A 420 4.10 -18.23 8.02
CA ARG A 420 2.76 -18.87 8.10
C ARG A 420 2.14 -19.20 6.75
N VAL A 421 2.58 -18.54 5.68
CA VAL A 421 2.02 -18.70 4.34
C VAL A 421 3.16 -19.07 3.39
N SER A 422 3.05 -20.26 2.79
CA SER A 422 3.98 -20.69 1.74
C SER A 422 3.69 -19.97 0.42
N VAL A 423 4.72 -19.86 -0.43
CA VAL A 423 4.61 -19.40 -1.84
C VAL A 423 3.44 -20.09 -2.55
N LYS A 424 3.25 -21.39 -2.34
CA LYS A 424 2.15 -22.16 -2.94
C LYS A 424 0.77 -21.71 -2.44
N GLN A 425 0.63 -21.43 -1.14
CA GLN A 425 -0.63 -20.95 -0.58
C GLN A 425 -0.97 -19.54 -1.08
N GLU A 426 0.03 -18.67 -1.20
CA GLU A 426 -0.15 -17.31 -1.71
C GLU A 426 -0.51 -17.29 -3.19
N HIS A 427 0.20 -18.05 -4.02
CA HIS A 427 -0.12 -18.18 -5.44
C HIS A 427 -1.53 -18.76 -5.65
N ARG A 428 -1.91 -19.80 -4.89
CA ARG A 428 -3.27 -20.35 -4.91
C ARG A 428 -4.33 -19.34 -4.46
N PHE A 429 -4.02 -18.52 -3.45
CA PHE A 429 -4.91 -17.44 -3.01
C PHE A 429 -5.17 -16.45 -4.15
N LEU A 430 -4.11 -15.99 -4.83
CA LEU A 430 -4.23 -15.09 -5.98
C LEU A 430 -5.01 -15.77 -7.12
N ARG A 431 -4.70 -17.02 -7.47
CA ARG A 431 -5.45 -17.79 -8.48
C ARG A 431 -6.95 -17.86 -8.15
N THR A 432 -7.28 -18.16 -6.90
CA THR A 432 -8.67 -18.26 -6.43
C THR A 432 -9.38 -16.90 -6.53
N HIS A 433 -8.82 -15.87 -5.92
CA HIS A 433 -9.52 -14.59 -5.78
C HIS A 433 -9.40 -13.69 -7.00
N LEU A 434 -8.32 -13.75 -7.78
CA LEU A 434 -8.14 -12.91 -8.95
C LEU A 434 -8.86 -13.51 -10.16
N LEU A 435 -8.73 -14.82 -10.40
CA LEU A 435 -9.28 -15.44 -11.62
C LEU A 435 -10.70 -15.96 -11.43
N ARG A 436 -10.94 -16.80 -10.42
CA ARG A 436 -12.22 -17.52 -10.26
C ARG A 436 -13.24 -16.79 -9.39
N GLY A 437 -12.77 -16.01 -8.43
CA GLY A 437 -13.58 -15.55 -7.31
C GLY A 437 -13.98 -16.68 -6.37
N ILE A 438 -14.74 -16.32 -5.35
CA ILE A 438 -15.27 -17.23 -4.33
C ILE A 438 -16.74 -17.56 -4.53
N VAL A 439 -17.49 -16.68 -5.21
CA VAL A 439 -18.94 -16.86 -5.43
C VAL A 439 -19.22 -17.73 -6.66
N SER A 440 -18.29 -17.74 -7.63
CA SER A 440 -18.45 -18.42 -8.91
C SER A 440 -17.99 -19.90 -8.89
N GLN A 441 -17.64 -20.45 -7.72
CA GLN A 441 -17.10 -21.81 -7.55
C GLN A 441 -18.10 -22.81 -6.99
#